data_AF-A0A9R1QGH4-F1
#
_entry.id   AF-A0A9R1QGH4-F1
#
_cell.length_a   1.000
_cell.length_b   1.000
_cell.length_c   1.000
_cell.angle_alpha   90.00
_cell.angle_beta   90.00
_cell.angle_gamma   90.00
#
_symmetry.space_group_name_H-M   'P 1'
#
loop_
_entity.id
_entity.type
_entity.pdbx_description
1 polymer ?
#
loop_
_entity_poly.entity_id
_entity_poly.type
_entity_poly.pdbx_seq_one_letter_code
_entity_poly.pdbx_strand_id
1 'polypeptide(L)'
;MSILGSLERLSSVQPVLPSGFAMGSVTLLTGQPKEGVFVEARSESRGYYEEATTDSFGRFRLRGLIPGSSYSIRVVAKDNLRLAAVERASPESVSVDVDEEDISGIGFVVFERPEATILSCHVEGNDIDMLQPHLSVEIRSAVDPSRIESVVPVPLSYHVEVRNLPKGKHFVQLRSGLPSHTHIFESELVEVDLEKQPQIHVGPLKYKTEERHHKQELTPAPVFPLIVGVSVVTVVISMPRLKDLYQSAVGMTSLGSGNTPSRKEPRKTILRKRA
;
A
#
# COMPACT_ATOMS: atom_id res chain seq x y z
N MET A 1 -6.86 -69.26 70.22
CA MET A 1 -7.64 -68.03 69.93
C MET A 1 -7.15 -67.49 68.61
N SER A 2 -8.10 -67.34 67.68
CA SER A 2 -7.92 -67.50 66.25
C SER A 2 -7.25 -66.31 65.57
N ILE A 3 -6.25 -66.63 64.74
CA ILE A 3 -5.64 -65.74 63.76
C ILE A 3 -6.46 -65.95 62.47
N LEU A 4 -7.43 -65.10 62.18
CA LEU A 4 -8.14 -65.11 60.89
C LEU A 4 -8.87 -63.79 60.66
N GLY A 5 -8.49 -63.08 59.61
CA GLY A 5 -9.15 -61.83 59.19
C GLY A 5 -8.38 -61.07 58.13
N SER A 6 -7.79 -61.82 57.19
CA SER A 6 -7.15 -61.32 55.98
C SER A 6 -8.20 -60.75 55.02
N LEU A 7 -7.78 -59.70 54.29
CA LEU A 7 -8.23 -59.28 52.96
C LEU A 7 -9.70 -59.51 52.58
N GLU A 8 -10.42 -58.42 52.33
CA GLU A 8 -11.04 -58.16 51.01
C GLU A 8 -11.81 -56.83 51.02
N ARG A 9 -11.18 -55.81 50.44
CA ARG A 9 -11.88 -54.67 49.82
C ARG A 9 -11.04 -54.16 48.67
N LEU A 10 -10.74 -55.05 47.73
CA LEU A 10 -10.39 -54.63 46.38
C LEU A 10 -11.72 -54.28 45.72
N SER A 11 -12.01 -52.97 45.64
CA SER A 11 -13.03 -52.45 44.75
C SER A 11 -12.77 -53.01 43.36
N SER A 12 -13.71 -53.80 42.85
CA SER A 12 -13.71 -54.26 41.48
C SER A 12 -13.72 -53.04 40.54
N VAL A 13 -12.54 -52.63 40.08
CA VAL A 13 -12.43 -51.76 38.90
C VAL A 13 -12.78 -52.66 37.72
N GLN A 14 -14.06 -52.72 37.38
CA GLN A 14 -14.46 -53.33 36.12
C GLN A 14 -13.81 -52.51 34.99
N PRO A 15 -13.12 -53.15 34.04
CA PRO A 15 -12.67 -52.45 32.85
C PRO A 15 -13.90 -51.95 32.10
N VAL A 16 -14.11 -50.63 32.07
CA VAL A 16 -15.18 -50.03 31.27
C VAL A 16 -14.78 -50.22 29.82
N LEU A 17 -15.47 -51.14 29.14
CA LEU A 17 -15.23 -51.37 27.73
C LEU A 17 -15.78 -50.17 26.93
N PRO A 18 -14.99 -49.62 25.99
CA PRO A 18 -15.46 -48.52 25.17
C PRO A 18 -16.55 -49.03 24.22
N SER A 19 -17.81 -48.61 24.45
CA SER A 19 -18.98 -49.07 23.69
C SER A 19 -19.80 -47.94 23.07
N GLY A 20 -19.58 -46.69 23.47
CA GLY A 20 -20.33 -45.53 22.97
C GLY A 20 -19.83 -45.09 21.58
N PHE A 21 -20.76 -44.56 20.79
CA PHE A 21 -20.42 -43.84 19.56
C PHE A 21 -21.23 -42.55 19.42
N ALA A 22 -20.67 -41.58 18.72
CA ALA A 22 -21.32 -40.32 18.40
C ALA A 22 -21.30 -40.08 16.89
N MET A 23 -22.45 -39.65 16.36
CA MET A 23 -22.64 -39.39 14.93
C MET A 23 -23.05 -37.95 14.68
N GLY A 24 -22.56 -37.41 13.57
CA GLY A 24 -22.88 -36.05 13.16
C GLY A 24 -22.52 -35.76 11.71
N SER A 25 -22.69 -34.49 11.35
CA SER A 25 -22.39 -33.97 10.02
C SER A 25 -21.70 -32.62 10.07
N VAL A 26 -20.87 -32.38 9.06
CA VAL A 26 -20.18 -31.11 8.81
C VAL A 26 -20.58 -30.58 7.45
N THR A 27 -21.03 -29.32 7.43
CA THR A 27 -21.44 -28.64 6.21
C THR A 27 -20.70 -27.31 6.05
N LEU A 28 -20.67 -26.80 4.82
CA LEU A 28 -20.29 -25.43 4.52
C LEU A 28 -21.43 -24.47 4.88
N LEU A 29 -21.12 -23.17 4.88
CA LEU A 29 -22.12 -22.10 4.97
C LEU A 29 -23.23 -22.21 3.91
N THR A 30 -22.91 -22.78 2.75
CA THR A 30 -23.85 -23.01 1.65
C THR A 30 -24.80 -24.18 1.90
N GLY A 31 -24.64 -24.91 3.00
CA GLY A 31 -25.37 -26.15 3.31
C GLY A 31 -24.83 -27.39 2.61
N GLN A 32 -23.78 -27.26 1.79
CA GLN A 32 -23.15 -28.39 1.13
C GLN A 32 -22.34 -29.24 2.14
N PRO A 33 -22.38 -30.58 2.05
CA PRO A 33 -21.56 -31.43 2.90
C PRO A 33 -20.07 -31.23 2.62
N LYS A 34 -19.25 -31.23 3.68
CA LYS A 34 -17.79 -31.06 3.57
C LYS A 34 -17.05 -32.33 3.97
N GLU A 35 -16.40 -32.96 2.99
CA GLU A 35 -15.54 -34.13 3.16
C GLU A 35 -14.16 -33.78 3.72
N GLY A 36 -13.52 -34.74 4.40
CA GLY A 36 -12.11 -34.66 4.80
C GLY A 36 -11.85 -33.83 6.05
N VAL A 37 -12.90 -33.37 6.74
CA VAL A 37 -12.79 -32.56 7.96
C VAL A 37 -12.50 -33.46 9.15
N PHE A 38 -11.48 -33.10 9.94
CA PHE A 38 -11.17 -33.80 11.18
C PHE A 38 -12.07 -33.33 12.30
N VAL A 39 -12.67 -34.28 13.01
CA VAL A 39 -13.47 -34.06 14.20
C VAL A 39 -12.83 -34.86 15.34
N GLU A 40 -12.60 -34.22 16.46
CA GLU A 40 -12.08 -34.87 17.67
C GLU A 40 -13.11 -34.82 18.79
N ALA A 41 -13.05 -35.83 19.66
CA ALA A 41 -13.75 -35.87 20.93
C ALA A 41 -12.72 -35.98 22.05
N ARG A 42 -12.73 -35.02 22.96
CA ARG A 42 -11.83 -34.99 24.10
C ARG A 42 -12.62 -35.06 25.39
N SER A 43 -12.32 -36.05 26.23
CA SER A 43 -12.93 -36.15 27.55
C SER A 43 -12.46 -34.99 28.43
N GLU A 44 -13.40 -34.35 29.11
CA GLU A 44 -13.11 -33.21 29.99
C GLU A 44 -12.41 -33.63 31.29
N SER A 45 -12.64 -34.87 31.76
CA SER A 45 -12.22 -35.32 33.09
C SER A 45 -11.19 -36.46 33.09
N ARG A 46 -11.22 -37.34 32.07
CA ARG A 46 -10.46 -38.60 32.09
C ARG A 46 -9.36 -38.69 31.04
N GLY A 47 -9.17 -37.64 30.22
CA GLY A 47 -8.09 -37.57 29.23
C GLY A 47 -8.24 -38.51 28.03
N TYR A 48 -9.41 -39.11 27.83
CA TYR A 48 -9.72 -39.89 26.63
C TYR A 48 -9.78 -39.00 25.38
N TYR A 49 -9.34 -39.56 24.26
CA TYR A 49 -9.22 -38.87 22.99
C TYR A 49 -9.64 -39.80 21.86
N GLU A 50 -10.56 -39.34 21.03
CA GLU A 50 -10.99 -40.04 19.82
C GLU A 50 -11.05 -39.06 18.64
N GLU A 51 -10.75 -39.55 17.43
CA GLU A 51 -10.82 -38.74 16.21
C GLU A 51 -11.56 -39.46 15.09
N ALA A 52 -12.19 -38.68 14.22
CA ALA A 52 -12.85 -39.14 13.00
C ALA A 52 -12.64 -38.13 11.87
N THR A 53 -12.77 -38.60 10.63
CA THR A 53 -12.77 -37.76 9.43
C THR A 53 -14.12 -37.85 8.74
N THR A 54 -14.63 -36.74 8.21
CA THR A 54 -15.91 -36.72 7.49
C THR A 54 -15.83 -37.43 6.14
N ASP A 55 -16.89 -38.17 5.80
CA ASP A 55 -17.06 -38.85 4.51
C ASP A 55 -17.48 -37.88 3.38
N SER A 56 -17.68 -38.41 2.16
CA SER A 56 -18.14 -37.64 0.99
C SER A 56 -19.52 -36.99 1.16
N PHE A 57 -20.30 -37.43 2.15
CA PHE A 57 -21.59 -36.85 2.54
C PHE A 57 -21.45 -35.91 3.75
N GLY A 58 -20.22 -35.57 4.14
CA GLY A 58 -19.93 -34.70 5.27
C GLY A 58 -20.23 -35.34 6.63
N ARG A 59 -20.48 -36.65 6.71
CA ARG A 59 -20.84 -37.33 7.96
C ARG A 59 -19.62 -37.88 8.66
N PHE A 60 -19.62 -37.85 9.99
CA PHE A 60 -18.57 -38.46 10.80
C PHE A 60 -19.16 -39.40 11.85
N ARG A 61 -18.35 -40.35 12.30
CA ARG A 61 -18.69 -41.28 13.38
C ARG A 61 -17.50 -41.46 14.31
N LEU A 62 -17.59 -40.86 15.49
CA LEU A 62 -16.66 -41.08 16.59
C LEU A 62 -17.04 -42.39 17.27
N ARG A 63 -16.06 -43.25 17.53
CA ARG A 63 -16.25 -44.58 18.13
C ARG A 63 -15.41 -44.68 19.40
N GLY A 64 -15.70 -45.67 20.22
CA GLY A 64 -14.89 -45.97 21.40
C GLY A 64 -15.07 -44.97 22.54
N LEU A 65 -16.18 -44.20 22.53
CA LEU A 65 -16.49 -43.30 23.62
C LEU A 65 -16.86 -44.11 24.86
N ILE A 66 -16.29 -43.72 26.00
CA ILE A 66 -16.50 -44.40 27.28
C ILE A 66 -17.75 -43.83 27.97
N PRO A 67 -18.76 -44.67 28.28
CA PRO A 67 -19.95 -44.24 29.01
C PRO A 67 -19.63 -43.66 30.40
N GLY A 68 -20.51 -42.78 30.89
CA GLY A 68 -20.35 -42.06 32.15
C GLY A 68 -19.23 -41.01 32.10
N SER A 69 -18.91 -40.50 30.91
CA SER A 69 -17.90 -39.44 30.71
C SER A 69 -18.43 -38.37 29.76
N SER A 70 -18.13 -37.11 30.08
CA SER A 70 -18.41 -35.96 29.23
C SER A 70 -17.28 -35.73 28.22
N TYR A 71 -17.63 -35.50 26.97
CA TYR A 71 -16.71 -35.21 25.87
C TYR A 71 -17.02 -33.85 25.25
N SER A 72 -15.98 -33.06 25.01
CA SER A 72 -16.05 -31.89 24.14
C SER A 72 -15.67 -32.31 22.71
N ILE A 73 -16.65 -32.25 21.81
CA ILE A 73 -16.49 -32.60 20.40
C ILE A 73 -16.24 -31.33 19.60
N ARG A 74 -15.20 -31.30 18.78
CA ARG A 74 -14.90 -30.13 17.93
C ARG A 74 -14.27 -30.49 16.61
N VAL A 75 -14.39 -29.57 15.66
CA VAL A 75 -13.67 -29.63 14.39
C VAL A 75 -12.24 -29.14 14.57
N VAL A 76 -11.27 -29.86 14.01
CA VAL A 76 -9.84 -29.54 14.08
C VAL A 76 -9.33 -29.11 12.71
N ALA A 77 -8.75 -27.92 12.65
CA ALA A 77 -8.00 -27.47 11.48
C ALA A 77 -6.60 -28.12 11.48
N LYS A 78 -6.43 -29.21 10.72
CA LYS A 78 -5.11 -29.77 10.45
C LYS A 78 -4.56 -29.12 9.17
N ASP A 79 -3.66 -28.14 9.32
CA ASP A 79 -3.06 -27.38 8.19
C ASP A 79 -2.26 -28.26 7.20
N ASN A 80 -1.94 -29.49 7.59
CA ASN A 80 -1.08 -30.40 6.82
C ASN A 80 -1.77 -31.05 5.61
N LEU A 81 -3.11 -31.02 5.54
CA LEU A 81 -3.87 -31.65 4.48
C LEU A 81 -4.77 -30.60 3.82
N ARG A 82 -4.36 -30.12 2.64
CA ARG A 82 -5.08 -29.16 1.79
C ARG A 82 -6.56 -29.50 1.54
N LEU A 83 -7.02 -30.71 1.87
CA LEU A 83 -8.40 -31.16 1.71
C LEU A 83 -9.40 -30.45 2.64
N ALA A 84 -8.96 -30.02 3.82
CA ALA A 84 -9.83 -29.42 4.83
C ALA A 84 -9.25 -28.10 5.31
N ALA A 85 -9.09 -27.14 4.39
CA ALA A 85 -8.70 -25.75 4.68
C ALA A 85 -9.77 -25.07 5.56
N VAL A 86 -9.93 -25.52 6.80
CA VAL A 86 -10.90 -25.02 7.78
C VAL A 86 -10.28 -23.84 8.50
N GLU A 87 -10.90 -22.67 8.40
CA GLU A 87 -10.56 -21.48 9.18
C GLU A 87 -11.19 -21.55 10.56
N ARG A 88 -12.48 -21.87 10.62
CA ARG A 88 -13.23 -21.99 11.87
C ARG A 88 -14.44 -22.92 11.71
N ALA A 89 -15.00 -23.36 12.83
CA ALA A 89 -16.26 -24.09 12.87
C ALA A 89 -17.25 -23.40 13.82
N SER A 90 -18.55 -23.57 13.54
CA SER A 90 -19.64 -23.11 14.38
C SER A 90 -20.63 -24.26 14.62
N PRO A 91 -20.93 -24.61 15.88
CA PRO A 91 -20.29 -24.11 17.10
C PRO A 91 -18.80 -24.49 17.17
N GLU A 92 -18.03 -23.83 18.06
CA GLU A 92 -16.60 -24.15 18.21
C GLU A 92 -16.37 -25.54 18.83
N SER A 93 -17.27 -25.94 19.74
CA SER A 93 -17.34 -27.29 20.29
C SER A 93 -18.76 -27.60 20.75
N VAL A 94 -19.06 -28.88 20.91
CA VAL A 94 -20.31 -29.40 21.46
C VAL A 94 -19.94 -30.34 22.60
N SER A 95 -20.36 -30.02 23.82
CA SER A 95 -20.21 -30.93 24.96
C SER A 95 -21.33 -31.96 24.94
N VAL A 96 -20.99 -33.24 25.09
CA VAL A 96 -21.93 -34.34 25.15
C VAL A 96 -21.57 -35.29 26.28
N ASP A 97 -22.59 -35.70 27.03
CA ASP A 97 -22.49 -36.74 28.04
C ASP A 97 -22.79 -38.09 27.40
N VAL A 98 -21.84 -39.02 27.50
CA VAL A 98 -21.98 -40.36 26.92
C VAL A 98 -22.65 -41.25 27.94
N ASP A 99 -23.89 -41.64 27.67
CA ASP A 99 -24.66 -42.59 28.46
C ASP A 99 -24.70 -43.97 27.76
N GLU A 100 -25.71 -44.79 28.07
CA GLU A 100 -25.94 -46.08 27.39
C GLU A 100 -26.50 -45.91 25.97
N GLU A 101 -27.10 -44.76 25.67
CA GLU A 101 -27.67 -44.44 24.35
C GLU A 101 -26.65 -43.81 23.40
N ASP A 102 -26.83 -44.09 22.10
CA ASP A 102 -25.98 -43.56 21.05
C ASP A 102 -26.26 -42.08 20.78
N ILE A 103 -25.19 -41.29 20.67
CA ILE A 103 -25.30 -39.86 20.40
C ILE A 103 -25.44 -39.63 18.90
N SER A 104 -26.41 -38.82 18.50
CA SER A 104 -26.62 -38.43 17.11
C SER A 104 -27.04 -36.97 16.97
N GLY A 105 -27.00 -36.44 15.74
CA GLY A 105 -27.47 -35.08 15.45
C GLY A 105 -26.46 -33.97 15.73
N ILE A 106 -25.17 -34.31 15.95
CA ILE A 106 -24.13 -33.29 16.11
C ILE A 106 -23.89 -32.61 14.76
N GLY A 107 -24.05 -31.30 14.70
CA GLY A 107 -23.89 -30.52 13.48
C GLY A 107 -22.80 -29.45 13.64
N PHE A 108 -21.91 -29.35 12.64
CA PHE A 108 -20.97 -28.25 12.52
C PHE A 108 -21.09 -27.57 11.17
N VAL A 109 -21.04 -26.23 11.19
CA VAL A 109 -20.84 -25.42 9.99
C VAL A 109 -19.39 -24.97 9.96
N VAL A 110 -18.68 -25.35 8.90
CA VAL A 110 -17.28 -25.03 8.68
C VAL A 110 -17.14 -23.85 7.74
N PHE A 111 -16.21 -22.97 8.08
CA PHE A 111 -15.79 -21.83 7.28
C PHE A 111 -14.42 -22.16 6.70
N GLU A 112 -14.31 -22.10 5.39
CA GLU A 112 -13.06 -22.42 4.70
C GLU A 112 -12.14 -21.21 4.66
N ARG A 113 -10.84 -21.47 4.79
CA ARG A 113 -9.80 -20.48 4.58
C ARG A 113 -9.76 -20.13 3.09
N PRO A 114 -9.83 -18.84 2.73
CA PRO A 114 -9.69 -18.42 1.34
C PRO A 114 -8.33 -18.88 0.79
N GLU A 115 -8.34 -19.75 -0.22
CA GLU A 115 -7.10 -20.12 -0.92
C GLU A 115 -6.60 -18.99 -1.83
N ALA A 116 -7.53 -18.15 -2.27
CA ALA A 116 -7.27 -16.97 -3.08
C ALA A 116 -6.59 -15.90 -2.23
N THR A 117 -5.47 -15.41 -2.72
CA THR A 117 -4.83 -14.21 -2.19
C THR A 117 -5.62 -12.99 -2.65
N ILE A 118 -5.78 -12.01 -1.76
CA ILE A 118 -6.45 -10.74 -2.04
C ILE A 118 -5.54 -9.62 -1.56
N LEU A 119 -5.13 -8.76 -2.48
CA LEU A 119 -4.41 -7.55 -2.21
C LEU A 119 -5.32 -6.38 -2.51
N SER A 120 -5.65 -5.62 -1.47
CA SER A 120 -6.38 -4.36 -1.60
C SER A 120 -5.46 -3.20 -1.25
N CYS A 121 -5.60 -2.07 -1.94
CA CYS A 121 -4.84 -0.87 -1.61
C CYS A 121 -5.65 0.40 -1.87
N HIS A 122 -5.36 1.43 -1.08
CA HIS A 122 -5.90 2.76 -1.26
C HIS A 122 -4.82 3.70 -1.79
N VAL A 123 -5.18 4.61 -2.69
CA VAL A 123 -4.27 5.60 -3.27
C VAL A 123 -4.59 6.98 -2.71
N GLU A 124 -3.56 7.69 -2.25
CA GLU A 124 -3.70 9.04 -1.71
C GLU A 124 -2.59 9.94 -2.27
N GLY A 125 -2.92 11.16 -2.66
CA GLY A 125 -1.93 12.10 -3.18
C GLY A 125 -2.53 13.45 -3.56
N ASN A 126 -1.66 14.42 -3.84
CA ASN A 126 -2.06 15.73 -4.33
C ASN A 126 -2.57 15.60 -5.78
N ASP A 127 -3.57 16.42 -6.13
CA ASP A 127 -4.18 16.48 -7.46
C ASP A 127 -4.61 15.11 -8.01
N ILE A 128 -5.01 14.20 -7.11
CA ILE A 128 -5.39 12.82 -7.45
C ILE A 128 -6.54 12.77 -8.46
N ASP A 129 -7.48 13.71 -8.40
CA ASP A 129 -8.59 13.79 -9.34
C ASP A 129 -8.11 14.00 -10.80
N MET A 130 -7.00 14.73 -11.01
CA MET A 130 -6.42 14.95 -12.34
C MET A 130 -5.48 13.83 -12.77
N LEU A 131 -4.80 13.20 -11.80
CA LEU A 131 -3.77 12.19 -12.06
C LEU A 131 -4.34 10.78 -12.17
N GLN A 132 -5.44 10.47 -11.48
CA GLN A 132 -6.11 9.17 -11.47
C GLN A 132 -6.22 8.48 -12.84
N PRO A 133 -6.64 9.12 -13.95
CA PRO A 133 -6.73 8.43 -15.25
C PRO A 133 -5.38 7.96 -15.80
N HIS A 134 -4.29 8.50 -15.28
CA HIS A 134 -2.92 8.16 -15.64
C HIS A 134 -2.23 7.29 -14.59
N LEU A 135 -2.88 6.96 -13.46
CA LEU A 135 -2.29 6.15 -12.41
C LEU A 135 -2.67 4.67 -12.57
N SER A 136 -1.68 3.81 -12.33
CA SER A 136 -1.85 2.36 -12.28
C SER A 136 -1.08 1.80 -11.09
N VAL A 137 -1.62 0.77 -10.45
CA VAL A 137 -0.92 0.00 -9.42
C VAL A 137 -0.23 -1.16 -10.11
N GLU A 138 1.10 -1.19 -9.97
CA GLU A 138 1.95 -2.25 -10.48
C GLU A 138 2.39 -3.15 -9.33
N ILE A 139 2.18 -4.46 -9.49
CA ILE A 139 2.52 -5.49 -8.52
C ILE A 139 3.58 -6.38 -9.14
N ARG A 140 4.75 -6.45 -8.51
CA ARG A 140 5.91 -7.21 -8.97
C ARG A 140 6.31 -8.26 -7.96
N SER A 141 6.91 -9.35 -8.43
CA SER A 141 7.52 -10.32 -7.53
C SER A 141 8.71 -9.70 -6.81
N ALA A 142 8.84 -9.94 -5.50
CA ALA A 142 10.04 -9.52 -4.76
C ALA A 142 11.24 -10.43 -5.04
N VAL A 143 11.00 -11.67 -5.50
CA VAL A 143 12.05 -12.62 -5.90
C VAL A 143 12.66 -12.20 -7.24
N ASP A 144 11.83 -11.74 -8.16
CA ASP A 144 12.24 -11.22 -9.46
C ASP A 144 11.53 -9.89 -9.74
N PRO A 145 12.18 -8.74 -9.45
CA PRO A 145 11.60 -7.42 -9.67
C PRO A 145 11.34 -7.09 -11.14
N SER A 146 11.86 -7.88 -12.10
CA SER A 146 11.54 -7.71 -13.52
C SER A 146 10.22 -8.38 -13.90
N ARG A 147 9.74 -9.32 -13.08
CA ARG A 147 8.49 -10.03 -13.28
C ARG A 147 7.31 -9.24 -12.70
N ILE A 148 6.51 -8.69 -13.60
CA ILE A 148 5.25 -8.02 -13.28
C ILE A 148 4.14 -9.07 -13.19
N GLU A 149 3.50 -9.17 -12.03
CA GLU A 149 2.41 -10.12 -11.81
C GLU A 149 1.05 -9.50 -12.13
N SER A 150 0.89 -8.19 -11.90
CA SER A 150 -0.36 -7.48 -12.20
C SER A 150 -0.12 -5.99 -12.40
N VAL A 151 -0.91 -5.40 -13.30
CA VAL A 151 -1.01 -3.95 -13.50
C VAL A 151 -2.48 -3.60 -13.58
N VAL A 152 -2.95 -2.75 -12.67
CA VAL A 152 -4.38 -2.39 -12.59
C VAL A 152 -4.51 -0.87 -12.58
N PRO A 153 -5.33 -0.26 -13.46
CA PRO A 153 -5.59 1.18 -13.42
C PRO A 153 -6.30 1.56 -12.12
N VAL A 154 -5.95 2.71 -11.56
CA VAL A 154 -6.61 3.21 -10.33
C VAL A 154 -8.04 3.63 -10.69
N PRO A 155 -9.09 3.14 -10.02
CA PRO A 155 -10.47 3.56 -10.27
C PRO A 155 -10.80 4.89 -9.56
N LEU A 156 -11.96 5.48 -9.88
CA LEU A 156 -12.46 6.71 -9.24
C LEU A 156 -12.71 6.58 -7.73
N SER A 157 -12.84 5.36 -7.22
CA SER A 157 -12.93 5.09 -5.77
C SER A 157 -11.58 5.17 -5.06
N TYR A 158 -10.47 5.32 -5.81
CA TYR A 158 -9.10 5.28 -5.31
C TYR A 158 -8.76 3.99 -4.53
N HIS A 159 -9.54 2.94 -4.74
CA HIS A 159 -9.38 1.64 -4.08
C HIS A 159 -9.23 0.55 -5.14
N VAL A 160 -8.09 -0.13 -5.13
CA VAL A 160 -7.77 -1.22 -6.07
C VAL A 160 -7.80 -2.53 -5.30
N GLU A 161 -8.43 -3.55 -5.88
CA GLU A 161 -8.43 -4.91 -5.35
C GLU A 161 -7.95 -5.87 -6.44
N VAL A 162 -6.93 -6.66 -6.11
CA VAL A 162 -6.35 -7.68 -7.00
C VAL A 162 -6.48 -9.03 -6.30
N ARG A 163 -7.01 -10.01 -7.02
CA ARG A 163 -7.23 -11.38 -6.53
C ARG A 163 -6.29 -12.36 -7.22
N ASN A 164 -6.04 -13.49 -6.56
CA ASN A 164 -5.32 -14.63 -7.11
C ASN A 164 -3.86 -14.32 -7.51
N LEU A 165 -3.19 -13.45 -6.75
CA LEU A 165 -1.75 -13.24 -6.88
C LEU A 165 -0.96 -14.49 -6.41
N PRO A 166 0.19 -14.79 -7.02
CA PRO A 166 1.02 -15.90 -6.57
C PRO A 166 1.37 -15.78 -5.08
N LYS A 167 1.46 -16.91 -4.37
CA LYS A 167 1.93 -16.89 -2.97
C LYS A 167 3.40 -16.51 -2.93
N GLY A 168 3.78 -15.72 -1.93
CA GLY A 168 5.13 -15.22 -1.76
C GLY A 168 5.16 -13.71 -1.55
N LYS A 169 6.37 -13.15 -1.65
CA LYS A 169 6.63 -11.72 -1.45
C LYS A 169 6.45 -10.93 -2.74
N HIS A 170 5.78 -9.78 -2.63
CA HIS A 170 5.54 -8.87 -3.74
C HIS A 170 5.85 -7.43 -3.36
N PHE A 171 6.22 -6.63 -4.36
CA PHE A 171 6.33 -5.19 -4.26
C PHE A 171 5.16 -4.52 -4.95
N VAL A 172 4.49 -3.63 -4.23
CA VAL A 172 3.40 -2.80 -4.74
C VAL A 172 3.93 -1.39 -4.93
N GLN A 173 3.77 -0.85 -6.14
CA GLN A 173 4.19 0.51 -6.47
C GLN A 173 3.16 1.17 -7.39
N LEU A 174 2.92 2.47 -7.21
CA LEU A 174 2.19 3.25 -8.21
C LEU A 174 3.07 3.58 -9.41
N ARG A 175 2.47 3.50 -10.59
CA ARG A 175 3.02 4.01 -11.84
C ARG A 175 2.13 5.11 -12.40
N SER A 176 2.78 6.14 -12.92
CA SER A 176 2.15 7.17 -13.74
C SER A 176 2.41 6.89 -15.23
N GLY A 177 1.35 7.02 -16.03
CA GLY A 177 1.39 7.05 -17.50
C GLY A 177 1.69 8.43 -18.06
N LEU A 178 1.93 9.45 -17.21
CA LEU A 178 2.35 10.77 -17.67
C LEU A 178 3.76 10.72 -18.29
N PRO A 179 4.04 11.57 -19.28
CA PRO A 179 5.34 11.58 -19.93
C PRO A 179 6.46 12.02 -18.97
N SER A 180 7.46 11.16 -18.79
CA SER A 180 8.61 11.37 -17.89
C SER A 180 9.48 12.61 -18.21
N HIS A 181 9.35 13.16 -19.41
CA HIS A 181 10.04 14.40 -19.80
C HIS A 181 9.36 15.67 -19.24
N THR A 182 8.07 15.59 -18.95
CA THR A 182 7.28 16.70 -18.38
C THR A 182 7.05 16.57 -16.88
N HIS A 183 6.99 15.36 -16.36
CA HIS A 183 6.66 15.10 -14.96
C HIS A 183 7.66 14.13 -14.34
N ILE A 184 8.08 14.43 -13.12
CA ILE A 184 8.80 13.50 -12.24
C ILE A 184 7.75 12.88 -11.33
N PHE A 185 7.66 11.55 -11.34
CA PHE A 185 6.71 10.81 -10.53
C PHE A 185 7.47 9.89 -9.59
N GLU A 186 7.31 10.12 -8.29
CA GLU A 186 7.89 9.30 -7.23
C GLU A 186 6.76 8.66 -6.42
N SER A 187 6.80 7.34 -6.27
CA SER A 187 5.80 6.59 -5.52
C SER A 187 6.43 5.76 -4.42
N GLU A 188 5.65 5.52 -3.37
CA GLU A 188 6.04 4.60 -2.31
C GLU A 188 6.12 3.16 -2.82
N LEU A 189 7.12 2.43 -2.35
CA LEU A 189 7.33 1.01 -2.63
C LEU A 189 7.02 0.22 -1.37
N VAL A 190 5.95 -0.58 -1.39
CA VAL A 190 5.51 -1.37 -0.24
C VAL A 190 5.78 -2.85 -0.50
N GLU A 191 6.49 -3.52 0.41
CA GLU A 191 6.66 -4.97 0.41
C GLU A 191 5.49 -5.65 1.13
N VAL A 192 4.90 -6.66 0.50
CA VAL A 192 3.83 -7.49 1.07
C VAL A 192 4.18 -8.96 0.99
N ASP A 193 3.77 -9.73 1.98
CA ASP A 193 4.00 -11.17 2.07
C ASP A 193 2.66 -11.93 2.03
N LEU A 194 2.27 -12.36 0.82
CA LEU A 194 1.02 -13.09 0.58
C LEU A 194 1.11 -14.58 0.97
N GLU A 195 2.28 -15.06 1.37
CA GLU A 195 2.43 -16.41 1.92
C GLU A 195 2.04 -16.45 3.39
N LYS A 196 2.46 -15.44 4.17
CA LYS A 196 2.05 -15.31 5.58
C LYS A 196 0.63 -14.81 5.74
N GLN A 197 0.25 -13.82 4.93
CA GLN A 197 -1.06 -13.19 5.02
C GLN A 197 -1.72 -13.16 3.63
N PRO A 198 -2.61 -14.14 3.33
CA PRO A 198 -3.21 -14.23 2.00
C PRO A 198 -4.13 -13.05 1.67
N GLN A 199 -4.69 -12.40 2.69
CA GLN A 199 -5.53 -11.20 2.52
C GLN A 199 -4.91 -10.01 3.24
N ILE A 200 -4.43 -9.03 2.47
CA ILE A 200 -3.76 -7.86 3.01
C ILE A 200 -4.31 -6.57 2.37
N HIS A 201 -4.59 -5.60 3.23
CA HIS A 201 -4.89 -4.23 2.82
C HIS A 201 -3.65 -3.37 3.01
N VAL A 202 -3.02 -2.99 1.90
CA VAL A 202 -1.93 -2.03 1.87
C VAL A 202 -2.50 -0.65 2.16
N GLY A 203 -1.88 0.07 3.10
CA GLY A 203 -2.27 1.43 3.49
C GLY A 203 -2.26 2.43 2.33
N PRO A 204 -2.47 3.74 2.60
CA PRO A 204 -2.50 4.72 1.53
C PRO A 204 -1.15 4.75 0.80
N LEU A 205 -1.13 4.26 -0.44
CA LEU A 205 0.01 4.38 -1.33
C LEU A 205 0.12 5.83 -1.77
N LYS A 206 1.16 6.49 -1.27
CA LYS A 206 1.42 7.90 -1.54
C LYS A 206 2.33 8.07 -2.73
N TYR A 207 2.15 9.19 -3.43
CA TYR A 207 3.03 9.63 -4.50
C TYR A 207 3.30 11.13 -4.42
N LYS A 208 4.40 11.55 -5.06
CA LYS A 208 4.74 12.94 -5.33
C LYS A 208 4.89 13.09 -6.84
N THR A 209 4.32 14.18 -7.35
CA THR A 209 4.47 14.59 -8.75
C THR A 209 5.10 15.98 -8.76
N GLU A 210 6.10 16.18 -9.61
CA GLU A 210 6.70 17.49 -9.87
C GLU A 210 6.72 17.75 -11.37
N GLU A 211 6.21 18.90 -11.79
CA GLU A 211 6.33 19.35 -13.18
C GLU A 211 7.76 19.81 -13.46
N ARG A 212 8.38 19.27 -14.50
CA ARG A 212 9.64 19.79 -15.04
C ARG A 212 9.34 21.09 -15.77
N HIS A 213 9.37 22.20 -15.05
CA HIS A 213 9.51 23.51 -15.68
C HIS A 213 10.90 23.57 -16.31
N HIS A 214 11.00 23.21 -17.59
CA HIS A 214 12.08 23.69 -18.44
C HIS A 214 11.94 25.21 -18.41
N LYS A 215 12.70 25.88 -17.55
CA LYS A 215 13.00 27.29 -17.75
C LYS A 215 13.65 27.32 -19.12
N GLN A 216 12.86 27.70 -20.12
CA GLN A 216 13.39 28.03 -21.41
C GLN A 216 14.46 29.06 -21.12
N GLU A 217 15.73 28.67 -21.28
CA GLU A 217 16.81 29.63 -21.33
C GLU A 217 16.50 30.47 -22.56
N LEU A 218 15.70 31.53 -22.34
CA LEU A 218 15.56 32.63 -23.25
C LEU A 218 16.99 33.06 -23.49
N THR A 219 17.52 32.67 -24.65
CA THR A 219 18.81 33.15 -25.13
C THR A 219 18.75 34.65 -24.90
N PRO A 220 19.60 35.23 -24.03
CA PRO A 220 19.45 36.63 -23.67
C PRO A 220 19.42 37.39 -24.98
N ALA A 221 18.29 38.07 -25.25
CA ALA A 221 18.13 38.83 -26.47
C ALA A 221 19.42 39.66 -26.67
N PRO A 222 19.94 39.83 -27.88
CA PRO A 222 21.26 40.43 -28.10
C PRO A 222 21.24 41.94 -27.75
N VAL A 223 21.19 42.25 -26.45
CA VAL A 223 21.20 43.60 -25.91
C VAL A 223 22.58 44.21 -26.12
N PHE A 224 23.63 43.37 -26.08
CA PHE A 224 25.01 43.79 -26.33
C PHE A 224 25.22 44.38 -27.74
N PRO A 225 24.82 43.73 -28.85
CA PRO A 225 24.87 44.35 -30.18
C PRO A 225 24.05 45.63 -30.31
N LEU A 226 22.90 45.73 -29.65
CA LEU A 226 22.08 46.95 -29.65
C LEU A 226 22.79 48.11 -28.95
N ILE A 227 23.36 47.87 -27.76
CA ILE A 227 24.10 48.89 -27.01
C ILE A 227 25.34 49.33 -27.81
N VAL A 228 26.11 48.38 -28.34
CA VAL A 228 27.29 48.68 -29.17
C VAL A 228 26.91 49.47 -30.42
N GLY A 229 25.83 49.09 -31.11
CA GLY A 229 25.33 49.82 -32.28
C GLY A 229 24.94 51.26 -31.96
N VAL A 230 24.20 51.49 -30.87
CA VAL A 230 23.81 52.84 -30.42
C VAL A 230 25.03 53.67 -30.02
N SER A 231 26.01 53.06 -29.34
CA SER A 231 27.27 53.72 -28.98
C SER A 231 28.09 54.12 -30.21
N VAL A 232 28.19 53.26 -31.23
CA VAL A 232 28.89 53.60 -32.48
C VAL A 232 28.21 54.76 -33.21
N VAL A 233 26.87 54.73 -33.31
CA VAL A 233 26.09 55.80 -33.96
C VAL A 233 26.26 57.14 -33.23
N THR A 234 26.23 57.14 -31.90
CA THR A 234 26.43 58.36 -31.10
C THR A 234 27.86 58.92 -31.23
N VAL A 235 28.88 58.07 -31.33
CA VAL A 235 30.27 58.50 -31.59
C VAL A 235 30.41 59.12 -32.99
N VAL A 236 29.82 58.51 -34.01
CA VAL A 236 29.87 59.04 -35.39
C VAL A 236 29.15 60.38 -35.51
N ILE A 237 27.99 60.55 -34.88
CA ILE A 237 27.25 61.83 -34.88
C ILE A 237 28.01 62.91 -34.10
N SER A 238 28.73 62.54 -33.03
CA SER A 238 29.51 63.49 -32.23
C SER A 238 30.88 63.83 -32.81
N MET A 239 31.42 63.05 -33.76
CA MET A 239 32.73 63.29 -34.38
C MET A 239 32.97 64.72 -34.90
N PRO A 240 32.03 65.41 -35.57
CA PRO A 240 32.23 66.79 -36.01
C PRO A 240 32.49 67.73 -34.82
N ARG A 241 31.70 67.58 -33.74
CA ARG A 241 31.84 68.40 -32.52
C ARG A 241 33.06 68.00 -31.68
N LEU A 242 33.42 66.73 -31.70
CA LEU A 242 34.60 66.22 -31.00
C LEU A 242 35.89 66.74 -31.65
N LYS A 243 35.91 66.83 -32.99
CA LYS A 243 37.02 67.40 -33.74
C LYS A 243 37.22 68.88 -33.43
N ASP A 244 36.12 69.64 -33.34
CA ASP A 244 36.16 71.05 -32.95
C ASP A 244 36.69 71.24 -31.51
N LEU A 245 36.26 70.37 -30.58
CA LEU A 245 36.71 70.40 -29.19
C LEU A 245 38.20 70.01 -29.07
N TYR A 246 38.64 68.97 -29.80
CA TYR A 246 40.05 68.57 -29.86
C TYR A 246 40.93 69.66 -30.49
N GLN A 247 40.46 70.31 -31.56
CA GLN A 247 41.18 71.43 -32.18
C GLN A 247 41.22 72.65 -31.26
N SER A 248 40.17 72.93 -30.47
CA SER A 248 40.18 74.00 -29.47
C SER A 248 41.11 73.71 -28.28
N ALA A 249 41.21 72.44 -27.85
CA ALA A 249 42.04 72.04 -26.72
C ALA A 249 43.52 71.90 -27.09
N VAL A 250 43.83 71.46 -28.31
CA VAL A 250 45.21 71.31 -28.81
C VAL A 250 45.72 72.59 -29.50
N GLY A 251 44.83 73.46 -29.98
CA GLY A 251 45.17 74.77 -30.55
C GLY A 251 45.49 75.87 -29.53
N MET A 252 45.34 75.62 -28.23
CA MET A 252 45.58 76.60 -27.14
C MET A 252 46.98 76.50 -26.51
N THR A 253 47.91 75.72 -27.04
CA THR A 253 49.31 75.67 -26.58
C THR A 253 50.29 76.21 -27.61
N SER A 254 50.21 77.52 -27.90
CA SER A 254 51.30 78.32 -28.47
C SER A 254 51.15 79.78 -28.00
N LEU A 255 52.20 80.31 -27.38
CA LEU A 255 52.27 81.59 -26.66
C LEU A 255 51.95 82.83 -27.51
N GLY A 256 51.31 83.84 -26.91
CA GLY A 256 51.35 85.22 -27.41
C GLY A 256 50.40 86.23 -26.76
N SER A 257 50.83 86.82 -25.64
CA SER A 257 50.67 88.23 -25.23
C SER A 257 49.48 89.08 -25.75
N GLY A 258 48.75 89.70 -24.81
CA GLY A 258 48.30 91.10 -24.98
C GLY A 258 46.82 91.42 -24.81
N ASN A 259 46.53 92.16 -23.73
CA ASN A 259 45.55 93.24 -23.60
C ASN A 259 44.04 92.94 -23.49
N THR A 260 43.52 93.17 -22.28
CA THR A 260 42.22 93.82 -21.99
C THR A 260 42.19 95.25 -22.61
N PRO A 261 41.05 95.98 -22.79
CA PRO A 261 39.91 96.02 -21.85
C PRO A 261 38.50 96.38 -22.39
N SER A 262 37.54 96.38 -21.44
CA SER A 262 36.37 97.28 -21.39
C SER A 262 35.15 96.85 -22.25
N ARG A 263 33.85 97.06 -21.94
CA ARG A 263 33.15 97.89 -20.94
C ARG A 263 31.61 97.66 -21.11
N LYS A 264 30.89 97.64 -19.97
CA LYS A 264 29.50 98.10 -19.74
C LYS A 264 28.28 97.34 -20.31
N GLU A 265 27.43 96.90 -19.37
CA GLU A 265 25.96 96.94 -19.49
C GLU A 265 25.43 98.39 -19.58
N PRO A 266 24.19 98.60 -20.08
CA PRO A 266 23.13 98.85 -19.10
C PRO A 266 21.73 98.28 -19.43
N ARG A 267 21.10 97.85 -18.33
CA ARG A 267 19.68 97.69 -17.94
C ARG A 267 18.66 98.69 -18.54
N LYS A 268 17.46 98.21 -18.94
CA LYS A 268 16.14 98.50 -18.29
C LYS A 268 14.89 98.02 -19.08
N THR A 269 14.08 97.21 -18.39
CA THR A 269 12.60 97.18 -18.24
C THR A 269 11.68 98.00 -19.16
N ILE A 270 10.59 97.36 -19.64
CA ILE A 270 9.21 97.89 -19.55
C ILE A 270 8.24 96.74 -19.25
N LEU A 271 7.34 97.01 -18.30
CA LEU A 271 6.25 96.19 -17.79
C LEU A 271 4.94 96.82 -18.29
N ARG A 272 4.00 96.07 -18.88
CA ARG A 272 2.58 96.46 -18.86
C ARG A 272 1.64 95.26 -19.02
N LYS A 273 0.60 95.31 -18.19
CA LYS A 273 -0.34 94.27 -17.76
C LYS A 273 -1.69 94.41 -18.49
N ARG A 274 -2.39 93.29 -18.67
CA ARG A 274 -3.86 93.12 -18.58
C ARG A 274 -4.05 91.82 -17.77
N ALA A 275 -4.89 91.68 -16.75
CA ALA A 275 -6.06 92.43 -16.32
C ALA A 275 -5.84 93.40 -15.14
#